data_AF-A0A7M2A822-F1
#
_entry.id   AF-A0A7M2A822-F1
#
_cell.length_a   1.000
_cell.length_b   1.000
_cell.length_c   1.000
_cell.angle_alpha   90.00
_cell.angle_beta   90.00
_cell.angle_gamma   90.00
#
_symmetry.space_group_name_H-M   'P 1'
#
loop_
_entity.id
_entity.type
_entity.pdbx_description
1 polymer ?
#
loop_
_entity_poly.entity_id
_entity_poly.type
_entity_poly.pdbx_seq_one_letter_code
_entity_poly.pdbx_strand_id
1 'polypeptide(L)'
;MDNLVRNIIYSSIKNFFENESDFFDYTSQTGMTEWNLTHHLCNELSKYFLWLNKEVDVAKRNYDNKRPDIIFHKRRTNKFNFLVVEAKKNPNDKQLDIIKLKNNWMVRPLNYRFGVYINIWGKGEFEAILITRDGSEIKIDETTSKYIPPTIISQQFVDSIKKTIDEIGIEPRDEPLNRSLEEKLDNEILRGFSLEEWNIR
;
A
#
# COMPACT_ATOMS: atom_id res chain seq x y z
N MET A 1 -12.92 4.19 3.54
CA MET A 1 -11.48 4.12 3.23
C MET A 1 -11.13 2.90 2.38
N ASP A 2 -11.60 1.71 2.73
CA ASP A 2 -11.23 0.43 2.09
C ASP A 2 -11.44 0.42 0.57
N ASN A 3 -12.58 0.94 0.09
CA ASN A 3 -12.85 1.09 -1.35
C ASN A 3 -11.78 1.94 -2.05
N LEU A 4 -11.35 3.04 -1.44
CA LEU A 4 -10.31 3.91 -2.00
C LEU A 4 -8.95 3.21 -2.02
N VAL A 5 -8.57 2.53 -0.93
CA VAL A 5 -7.32 1.76 -0.90
C VAL A 5 -7.33 0.69 -1.98
N ARG A 6 -8.41 -0.10 -2.09
CA ARG A 6 -8.58 -1.09 -3.16
C ARG A 6 -8.40 -0.48 -4.54
N ASN A 7 -9.06 0.63 -4.82
CA ASN A 7 -8.95 1.33 -6.11
C ASN A 7 -7.53 1.84 -6.38
N ILE A 8 -6.84 2.36 -5.36
CA ILE A 8 -5.43 2.78 -5.46
C ILE A 8 -4.52 1.60 -5.81
N ILE A 9 -4.65 0.46 -5.11
CA ILE A 9 -3.84 -0.74 -5.38
C ILE A 9 -4.09 -1.22 -6.82
N TYR A 10 -5.36 -1.34 -7.22
CA TYR A 10 -5.73 -1.73 -8.58
C TYR A 10 -5.11 -0.78 -9.62
N SER A 11 -5.22 0.52 -9.42
CA SER A 11 -4.69 1.54 -10.34
C SER A 11 -3.17 1.48 -10.40
N SER A 12 -2.50 1.25 -9.28
CA SER A 12 -1.04 1.07 -9.23
C SER A 12 -0.59 -0.15 -10.03
N ILE A 13 -1.32 -1.27 -9.96
CA ILE A 13 -1.04 -2.48 -10.76
C ILE A 13 -1.28 -2.21 -12.25
N LYS A 14 -2.35 -1.51 -12.62
CA LYS A 14 -2.62 -1.14 -14.01
C LYS A 14 -1.52 -0.24 -14.57
N ASN A 15 -1.11 0.78 -13.81
CA ASN A 15 -0.03 1.68 -14.18
C ASN A 15 1.31 0.95 -14.30
N PHE A 16 1.57 -0.03 -13.42
CA PHE A 16 2.76 -0.87 -13.53
C PHE A 16 2.80 -1.58 -14.89
N PHE A 17 1.71 -2.25 -15.30
CA PHE A 17 1.67 -2.92 -16.60
C PHE A 17 1.78 -1.97 -17.79
N GLU A 18 1.28 -0.74 -17.66
CA GLU A 18 1.35 0.28 -18.71
C GLU A 18 2.75 0.89 -18.82
N ASN A 19 3.36 1.29 -17.71
CA ASN A 19 4.64 1.99 -17.67
C ASN A 19 5.84 1.05 -17.82
N GLU A 20 5.71 -0.20 -17.34
CA GLU A 20 6.78 -1.22 -17.32
C GLU A 20 6.43 -2.34 -18.32
N SER A 21 6.08 -1.95 -19.55
CA SER A 21 5.49 -2.85 -20.55
C SER A 21 6.41 -3.96 -21.05
N ASP A 22 7.72 -3.79 -20.85
CA ASP A 22 8.83 -4.69 -21.15
C ASP A 22 9.40 -5.37 -19.89
N PHE A 23 8.77 -5.20 -18.72
CA PHE A 23 9.24 -5.75 -17.45
C PHE A 23 9.42 -7.27 -17.46
N PHE A 24 8.71 -8.00 -18.33
CA PHE A 24 8.82 -9.45 -18.45
C PHE A 24 9.80 -9.90 -19.54
N ASP A 25 10.37 -8.97 -20.30
CA ASP A 25 11.21 -9.23 -21.47
C ASP A 25 12.69 -9.35 -21.07
N TYR A 26 13.04 -10.49 -20.47
CA TYR A 26 14.39 -10.75 -20.01
C TYR A 26 15.28 -11.41 -21.07
N THR A 27 16.58 -11.14 -20.96
CA THR A 27 17.60 -11.83 -21.75
C THR A 27 18.02 -13.15 -21.07
N SER A 28 18.89 -13.93 -21.70
CA SER A 28 19.50 -15.11 -21.05
C SER A 28 20.39 -14.78 -19.84
N GLN A 29 20.76 -13.51 -19.66
CA GLN A 29 21.63 -13.03 -18.58
C GLN A 29 20.90 -12.21 -17.52
N THR A 30 19.61 -11.93 -17.71
CA THR A 30 18.79 -11.14 -16.79
C THR A 30 17.52 -11.91 -16.43
N GLY A 31 16.88 -11.55 -15.32
CA GLY A 31 15.66 -12.23 -14.90
C GLY A 31 14.89 -11.46 -13.85
N MET A 32 13.60 -11.78 -13.72
CA MET A 32 12.74 -11.20 -12.71
C MET A 32 13.06 -11.76 -11.32
N THR A 33 13.34 -10.87 -10.38
CA THR A 33 13.33 -11.17 -8.95
C THR A 33 12.11 -10.53 -8.29
N GLU A 34 11.67 -11.08 -7.16
CA GLU A 34 10.63 -10.44 -6.34
C GLU A 34 11.09 -9.04 -5.91
N TRP A 35 12.38 -8.85 -5.65
CA TRP A 35 12.95 -7.55 -5.32
C TRP A 35 12.74 -6.51 -6.43
N ASN A 36 12.98 -6.89 -7.69
CA ASN A 36 12.75 -5.99 -8.81
C ASN A 36 11.26 -5.59 -8.87
N LEU A 37 10.36 -6.57 -8.82
CA LEU A 37 8.92 -6.34 -8.80
C LEU A 37 8.50 -5.39 -7.66
N THR A 38 8.99 -5.64 -6.44
CA THR A 38 8.73 -4.83 -5.26
C THR A 38 9.12 -3.37 -5.47
N HIS A 39 10.27 -3.10 -6.08
CA HIS A 39 10.72 -1.73 -6.35
C HIS A 39 9.81 -1.00 -7.34
N HIS A 40 9.47 -1.63 -8.47
CA HIS A 40 8.58 -1.03 -9.47
C HIS A 40 7.16 -0.82 -8.92
N LEU A 41 6.60 -1.80 -8.21
CA LEU A 41 5.31 -1.65 -7.54
C LEU A 41 5.32 -0.54 -6.49
N CYS A 42 6.40 -0.42 -5.70
CA CYS A 42 6.54 0.66 -4.72
C CYS A 42 6.50 2.05 -5.37
N ASN A 43 7.10 2.19 -6.56
CA ASN A 43 7.06 3.45 -7.31
C ASN A 43 5.62 3.81 -7.69
N GLU A 44 4.86 2.87 -8.25
CA GLU A 44 3.46 3.11 -8.63
C GLU A 44 2.56 3.40 -7.43
N LEU A 45 2.65 2.60 -6.37
CA LEU A 45 1.89 2.82 -5.13
C LEU A 45 2.18 4.19 -4.52
N SER A 46 3.44 4.64 -4.59
CA SER A 46 3.84 5.91 -3.99
C SER A 46 3.24 7.14 -4.65
N LYS A 47 2.76 7.03 -5.90
CA LYS A 47 2.05 8.12 -6.59
C LYS A 47 0.73 8.47 -5.91
N TYR A 48 0.13 7.52 -5.18
CA TYR A 48 -1.14 7.70 -4.47
C TYR A 48 -0.95 7.92 -2.96
N PHE A 49 0.10 7.34 -2.36
CA PHE A 49 0.43 7.48 -0.93
C PHE A 49 1.51 8.54 -0.66
N LEU A 50 1.53 9.63 -1.44
CA LEU A 50 2.51 10.74 -1.37
C LEU A 50 2.62 11.44 0.00
N TRP A 51 1.62 11.22 0.85
CA TRP A 51 1.48 11.78 2.19
C TRP A 51 2.08 10.89 3.29
N LEU A 52 2.67 9.73 2.93
CA LEU A 52 3.35 8.81 3.86
C LEU A 52 4.83 8.61 3.55
N ASN A 53 5.57 8.11 4.53
CA ASN A 53 6.88 7.53 4.28
C ASN A 53 6.72 6.16 3.65
N LYS A 54 7.54 5.85 2.64
CA LYS A 54 7.62 4.53 2.00
C LYS A 54 8.97 3.89 2.26
N GLU A 55 8.99 2.60 2.55
CA GLU A 55 10.22 1.82 2.73
C GLU A 55 10.04 0.44 2.09
N VAL A 56 11.13 -0.06 1.49
CA VAL A 56 11.20 -1.36 0.82
C VAL A 56 12.20 -2.24 1.59
N ASP A 57 11.85 -3.51 1.83
CA ASP A 57 12.67 -4.51 2.53
C ASP A 57 13.24 -4.03 3.89
N VAL A 58 12.44 -3.29 4.67
CA VAL A 58 12.91 -2.75 5.95
C VAL A 58 12.89 -3.80 7.07
N ALA A 59 14.05 -4.03 7.70
CA ALA A 59 14.16 -4.92 8.85
C ALA A 59 13.45 -4.35 10.10
N LYS A 60 12.49 -5.11 10.62
CA LYS A 60 11.86 -4.85 11.92
C LYS A 60 12.69 -5.53 13.01
N ARG A 61 13.68 -4.81 13.57
CA ARG A 61 14.68 -5.36 14.52
C ARG A 61 14.07 -6.05 15.74
N ASN A 62 12.97 -5.51 16.27
CA ASN A 62 12.26 -6.08 17.43
C ASN A 62 11.25 -7.18 17.05
N TYR A 63 11.33 -7.67 15.81
CA TYR A 63 10.44 -8.66 15.20
C TYR A 63 11.28 -9.71 14.46
N ASP A 64 12.30 -10.24 15.11
CA ASP A 64 13.22 -11.26 14.56
C ASP A 64 13.87 -10.86 13.23
N ASN A 65 14.07 -9.55 13.01
CA ASN A 65 14.52 -8.98 11.74
C ASN A 65 13.65 -9.38 10.53
N LYS A 66 12.39 -9.76 10.75
CA LYS A 66 11.43 -9.98 9.66
C LYS A 66 11.30 -8.70 8.82
N ARG A 67 11.05 -8.90 7.53
CA ARG A 67 10.99 -7.83 6.52
C ARG A 67 9.68 -7.95 5.72
N PRO A 68 8.83 -6.92 5.75
CA PRO A 68 7.80 -6.75 4.74
C PRO A 68 8.43 -6.22 3.45
N ASP A 69 7.82 -6.52 2.30
CA ASP A 69 8.36 -6.08 1.01
C ASP A 69 8.21 -4.57 0.82
N ILE A 70 7.02 -4.02 1.11
CA ILE A 70 6.76 -2.58 1.05
C ILE A 70 5.94 -2.16 2.27
N ILE A 71 6.26 -1.01 2.84
CA ILE A 71 5.43 -0.35 3.84
C ILE A 71 5.16 1.11 3.50
N PHE A 72 3.98 1.59 3.88
CA PHE A 72 3.63 2.99 3.96
C PHE A 72 3.20 3.33 5.38
N HIS A 73 3.89 4.29 6.01
CA HIS A 73 3.72 4.57 7.42
C HIS A 73 4.15 5.99 7.79
N LYS A 74 3.83 6.40 9.02
CA LYS A 74 4.49 7.54 9.67
C LYS A 74 5.76 7.06 10.36
N ARG A 75 6.91 7.66 10.05
CA ARG A 75 8.17 7.38 10.76
C ARG A 75 8.11 7.74 12.24
N ARG A 76 8.96 7.07 13.04
CA ARG A 76 9.18 7.27 14.48
C ARG A 76 8.04 6.84 15.42
N THR A 77 6.92 6.33 14.90
CA THR A 77 5.79 5.87 15.71
C THR A 77 5.09 4.68 15.05
N ASN A 78 4.49 3.77 15.83
CA ASN A 78 3.62 2.70 15.32
C ASN A 78 2.14 3.12 15.30
N LYS A 79 1.79 4.31 15.82
CA LYS A 79 0.42 4.85 15.83
C LYS A 79 -0.22 4.82 14.44
N PHE A 80 0.58 5.05 13.40
CA PHE A 80 0.08 5.16 12.03
C PHE A 80 0.92 4.37 11.02
N ASN A 81 0.95 3.06 11.22
CA ASN A 81 1.35 2.09 10.21
C ASN A 81 0.14 1.84 9.28
N PHE A 82 0.19 2.38 8.07
CA PHE A 82 -1.00 2.46 7.22
C PHE A 82 -1.16 1.21 6.33
N LEU A 83 -0.17 0.93 5.48
CA LEU A 83 -0.22 -0.15 4.51
C LEU A 83 1.07 -0.99 4.59
N VAL A 84 0.92 -2.31 4.57
CA VAL A 84 2.00 -3.28 4.37
C VAL A 84 1.67 -4.15 3.16
N VAL A 85 2.66 -4.41 2.31
CA VAL A 85 2.50 -5.18 1.07
C VAL A 85 3.47 -6.35 1.08
N GLU A 86 2.96 -7.51 0.66
CA GLU A 86 3.76 -8.68 0.29
C GLU A 86 3.58 -8.91 -1.22
N ALA A 87 4.69 -8.89 -1.95
CA ALA A 87 4.74 -9.00 -3.41
C ALA A 87 5.34 -10.34 -3.82
N LYS A 88 4.64 -11.06 -4.69
CA LYS A 88 5.05 -12.36 -5.23
C LYS A 88 5.08 -12.35 -6.75
N LYS A 89 5.85 -13.30 -7.30
CA LYS A 89 5.90 -13.55 -8.74
C LYS A 89 5.45 -14.93 -9.17
N ASN A 90 5.11 -15.78 -8.22
CA ASN A 90 4.72 -17.16 -8.44
C ASN A 90 3.40 -17.43 -7.71
N PRO A 91 2.43 -18.12 -8.34
CA PRO A 91 1.12 -18.39 -7.77
C PRO A 91 1.12 -19.42 -6.62
N ASN A 92 2.29 -19.90 -6.20
CA ASN A 92 2.39 -20.93 -5.19
C ASN A 92 2.35 -20.32 -3.78
N ASP A 93 1.38 -20.78 -3.00
CA ASP A 93 1.25 -20.56 -1.55
C ASP A 93 0.88 -19.14 -1.06
N LYS A 94 -0.15 -18.56 -1.68
CA LYS A 94 -0.76 -17.29 -1.20
C LYS A 94 -1.22 -17.33 0.26
N GLN A 95 -1.57 -18.51 0.79
CA GLN A 95 -2.13 -18.62 2.14
C GLN A 95 -1.07 -18.31 3.20
N LEU A 96 0.17 -18.80 3.03
CA LEU A 96 1.24 -18.46 3.95
C LEU A 96 1.53 -16.95 3.97
N ASP A 97 1.49 -16.27 2.83
CA ASP A 97 1.71 -14.81 2.76
C ASP A 97 0.55 -14.01 3.39
N ILE A 98 -0.70 -14.43 3.19
CA ILE A 98 -1.85 -13.84 3.87
C ILE A 98 -1.75 -14.03 5.39
N ILE A 99 -1.33 -15.22 5.84
CA ILE A 99 -1.08 -15.51 7.25
C ILE A 99 0.06 -14.63 7.77
N LYS A 100 1.14 -14.45 7.00
CA LYS A 100 2.26 -13.55 7.33
C LYS A 100 1.77 -12.12 7.53
N LEU A 101 0.96 -11.59 6.61
CA LEU A 101 0.36 -10.25 6.73
C LEU A 101 -0.44 -10.11 8.02
N LYS A 102 -1.40 -11.01 8.24
CA LYS A 102 -2.29 -10.98 9.40
C LYS A 102 -1.52 -11.12 10.72
N ASN A 103 -0.64 -12.11 10.83
CA ASN A 103 -0.04 -12.50 12.11
C ASN A 103 1.26 -11.77 12.45
N ASN A 104 1.99 -11.23 11.47
CA ASN A 104 3.23 -10.51 11.75
C ASN A 104 3.05 -9.00 11.72
N TRP A 105 2.22 -8.46 10.83
CA TRP A 105 2.20 -7.03 10.53
C TRP A 105 0.94 -6.33 11.02
N MET A 106 -0.23 -6.96 10.88
CA MET A 106 -1.50 -6.33 11.22
C MET A 106 -1.88 -6.46 12.71
N VAL A 107 -1.07 -7.17 13.49
CA VAL A 107 -1.23 -7.30 14.96
C VAL A 107 -0.28 -6.36 15.71
N ARG A 108 -0.56 -6.15 17.00
CA ARG A 108 0.30 -5.35 17.89
C ARG A 108 1.73 -5.91 18.02
N PRO A 109 2.73 -5.02 18.22
CA PRO A 109 2.63 -3.55 18.25
C PRO A 109 2.56 -2.86 16.88
N LEU A 110 2.81 -3.55 15.77
CA LEU A 110 2.89 -2.90 14.45
C LEU A 110 1.53 -2.41 13.95
N ASN A 111 0.47 -3.21 14.11
CA ASN A 111 -0.93 -2.82 13.90
C ASN A 111 -1.20 -2.10 12.56
N TYR A 112 -0.59 -2.60 11.48
CA TYR A 112 -0.82 -2.05 10.14
C TYR A 112 -2.31 -2.07 9.81
N ARG A 113 -2.83 -0.94 9.32
CA ARG A 113 -4.27 -0.79 9.04
C ARG A 113 -4.74 -1.66 7.87
N PHE A 114 -3.92 -1.75 6.84
CA PHE A 114 -4.18 -2.53 5.65
C PHE A 114 -2.98 -3.44 5.36
N GLY A 115 -3.28 -4.70 5.05
CA GLY A 115 -2.33 -5.63 4.46
C GLY A 115 -2.73 -5.88 3.01
N VAL A 116 -1.77 -6.02 2.10
CA VAL A 116 -2.07 -6.37 0.71
C VAL A 116 -1.13 -7.46 0.25
N TYR A 117 -1.71 -8.51 -0.31
CA TYR A 117 -0.99 -9.48 -1.11
C TYR A 117 -1.11 -9.10 -2.58
N ILE A 118 0.01 -9.03 -3.29
CA ILE A 118 0.05 -8.77 -4.74
C ILE A 118 0.94 -9.83 -5.38
N ASN A 119 0.38 -10.63 -6.28
CA ASN A 119 1.14 -11.58 -7.08
C ASN A 119 1.02 -11.22 -8.55
N ILE A 120 2.15 -11.06 -9.24
CA ILE A 120 2.22 -10.76 -10.66
C ILE A 120 3.19 -11.74 -11.31
N TRP A 121 2.68 -12.61 -12.18
CA TRP A 121 3.49 -13.70 -12.79
C TRP A 121 3.60 -13.60 -14.32
N GLY A 122 2.96 -12.61 -14.94
CA GLY A 122 2.99 -12.40 -16.37
C GLY A 122 2.37 -11.08 -16.78
N LYS A 123 2.43 -10.76 -18.09
CA LYS A 123 1.89 -9.52 -18.64
C LYS A 123 0.38 -9.47 -18.49
N GLY A 124 -0.11 -8.56 -17.66
CA GLY A 124 -1.53 -8.44 -17.33
C GLY A 124 -2.05 -9.54 -16.39
N GLU A 125 -1.19 -10.46 -15.96
CA GLU A 125 -1.59 -11.59 -15.12
C GLU A 125 -1.23 -11.30 -13.66
N PHE A 126 -2.27 -11.15 -12.83
CA PHE A 126 -2.09 -10.87 -11.41
C PHE A 126 -3.23 -11.42 -10.54
N GLU A 127 -2.93 -11.58 -9.25
CA GLU A 127 -3.88 -11.78 -8.17
C GLU A 127 -3.53 -10.79 -7.07
N ALA A 128 -4.52 -10.03 -6.60
CA ALA A 128 -4.31 -9.12 -5.48
C ALA A 128 -5.49 -9.18 -4.50
N ILE A 129 -5.16 -9.11 -3.21
CA ILE A 129 -6.10 -9.24 -2.10
C ILE A 129 -5.78 -8.16 -1.08
N LEU A 130 -6.75 -7.31 -0.78
CA LEU A 130 -6.72 -6.36 0.32
C LEU A 130 -7.24 -7.03 1.59
N ILE A 131 -6.49 -6.92 2.67
CA ILE A 131 -6.83 -7.39 4.00
C ILE A 131 -7.08 -6.16 4.89
N THR A 132 -8.25 -6.10 5.51
CA THR A 132 -8.66 -5.03 6.43
C THR A 132 -8.43 -5.44 7.89
N ARG A 133 -8.46 -4.47 8.82
CA ARG A 133 -8.19 -4.71 10.25
C ARG A 133 -9.12 -5.74 10.91
N ASP A 134 -10.36 -5.86 10.42
CA ASP A 134 -11.33 -6.86 10.88
C ASP A 134 -11.05 -8.28 10.33
N GLY A 135 -10.02 -8.43 9.50
CA GLY A 135 -9.59 -9.68 8.89
C GLY A 135 -10.29 -10.00 7.56
N SER A 136 -11.20 -9.14 7.08
CA SER A 136 -11.88 -9.32 5.80
C SER A 136 -10.88 -9.31 4.64
N GLU A 137 -11.10 -10.20 3.67
CA GLU A 137 -10.29 -10.34 2.47
C GLU A 137 -11.10 -9.89 1.25
N ILE A 138 -10.60 -8.88 0.57
CA ILE A 138 -11.27 -8.24 -0.56
C ILE A 138 -10.40 -8.45 -1.80
N LYS A 139 -10.90 -9.25 -2.74
CA LYS A 139 -10.25 -9.41 -4.04
C LYS A 139 -10.17 -8.07 -4.77
N ILE A 140 -9.05 -7.85 -5.46
CA ILE A 140 -8.77 -6.65 -6.24
C ILE A 140 -8.67 -7.07 -7.70
N ASP A 141 -9.68 -6.72 -8.48
CA ASP A 141 -9.72 -6.89 -9.93
C ASP A 141 -10.59 -5.81 -10.58
N GLU A 142 -10.72 -5.87 -11.90
CA GLU A 142 -11.54 -4.97 -12.71
C GLU A 142 -13.04 -4.99 -12.39
N THR A 143 -13.55 -6.06 -11.77
CA THR A 143 -14.97 -6.18 -11.40
C THR A 143 -15.27 -5.55 -10.04
N THR A 144 -14.26 -5.47 -9.18
CA THR A 144 -14.37 -5.00 -7.79
C THR A 144 -13.79 -3.60 -7.60
N SER A 145 -12.97 -3.13 -8.54
CA SER A 145 -12.16 -1.92 -8.39
C SER A 145 -12.41 -0.93 -9.51
N LYS A 146 -12.29 0.36 -9.20
CA LYS A 146 -12.31 1.44 -10.19
C LYS A 146 -10.89 1.93 -10.42
N TYR A 147 -10.53 2.13 -11.68
CA TYR A 147 -9.28 2.79 -12.03
C TYR A 147 -9.35 4.26 -11.63
N ILE A 148 -8.30 4.74 -10.97
CA ILE A 148 -8.05 6.13 -10.62
C ILE A 148 -6.81 6.54 -11.41
N PRO A 149 -6.94 7.44 -12.40
CA PRO A 149 -5.78 7.90 -13.15
C PRO A 149 -4.73 8.49 -12.19
N PRO A 150 -3.42 8.35 -12.47
CA PRO A 150 -2.38 9.03 -11.73
C PRO A 150 -2.46 10.53 -12.04
N THR A 151 -3.35 11.21 -11.35
CA THR A 151 -3.56 12.65 -11.36
C THR A 151 -2.47 13.34 -10.55
N ILE A 152 -2.19 14.59 -10.90
CA ILE A 152 -1.37 15.46 -10.05
C ILE A 152 -2.25 15.88 -8.88
N ILE A 153 -2.19 15.08 -7.81
CA ILE A 153 -2.77 15.44 -6.53
C ILE A 153 -2.21 16.81 -6.13
N SER A 154 -3.11 17.79 -5.93
CA SER A 154 -2.68 19.17 -5.64
C SER A 154 -1.76 19.20 -4.42
N GLN A 155 -0.66 19.96 -4.52
CA GLN A 155 0.29 20.06 -3.41
C GLN A 155 -0.39 20.57 -2.11
N GLN A 156 -1.36 21.49 -2.25
CA GLN A 156 -2.16 22.00 -1.13
C GLN A 156 -2.91 20.88 -0.38
N PHE A 157 -3.45 19.89 -1.11
CA PHE A 157 -4.09 18.75 -0.48
C PHE A 157 -3.08 17.86 0.26
N VAL A 158 -1.94 17.56 -0.37
CA VAL A 158 -0.86 16.77 0.26
C VAL A 158 -0.40 17.46 1.55
N ASP A 159 -0.28 18.78 1.54
CA ASP A 159 0.12 19.58 2.70
C ASP A 159 -0.95 19.54 3.81
N SER A 160 -2.25 19.56 3.46
CA SER A 160 -3.36 19.41 4.42
C SER A 160 -3.31 18.05 5.15
N ILE A 161 -3.09 16.96 4.39
CA ILE A 161 -2.94 15.64 4.99
C ILE A 161 -1.70 15.58 5.88
N LYS A 162 -0.55 16.07 5.38
CA LYS A 162 0.70 16.05 6.14
C LYS A 162 0.58 16.81 7.46
N LYS A 163 -0.10 17.96 7.46
CA LYS A 163 -0.40 18.71 8.69
C LYS A 163 -1.21 17.87 9.69
N THR A 164 -2.24 17.17 9.22
CA THR A 164 -3.04 16.27 10.07
C THR A 164 -2.22 15.10 10.57
N ILE A 165 -1.32 14.56 9.75
CA ILE A 165 -0.39 13.50 10.16
C ILE A 165 0.58 14.00 11.21
N ASP A 166 1.07 15.24 11.11
CA ASP A 166 2.00 15.81 12.08
C ASP A 166 1.37 15.95 13.48
N GLU A 167 0.04 16.10 13.58
CA GLU A 167 -0.71 16.03 14.84
C GLU A 167 -0.62 14.65 15.53
N ILE A 168 -0.26 13.59 14.80
CA ILE A 168 -0.02 12.26 15.36
C ILE A 168 1.25 12.32 16.21
N GLY A 169 1.11 12.52 17.52
CA GLY A 169 2.24 12.56 18.45
C GLY A 169 3.13 11.32 18.36
N ILE A 170 4.42 11.47 18.68
CA ILE A 170 5.39 10.37 18.57
C ILE A 170 5.28 9.39 19.75
N GLU A 171 4.95 9.91 20.93
CA GLU A 171 4.86 9.13 22.17
C GLU A 171 3.40 9.03 22.67
N PRO A 172 3.04 7.93 23.35
CA PRO A 172 3.78 6.66 23.38
C PRO A 172 3.77 5.96 22.02
N ARG A 173 4.89 5.40 21.57
CA ARG A 173 5.05 4.91 20.18
C ARG A 173 4.12 3.76 19.79
N ASP A 174 3.77 2.91 20.73
CA ASP A 174 3.10 1.62 20.48
C ASP A 174 1.59 1.65 20.79
N GLU A 175 1.05 2.81 21.15
CA GLU A 175 -0.39 2.97 21.26
C GLU A 175 -1.05 3.11 19.87
N PRO A 176 -2.31 2.69 19.72
CA PRO A 176 -3.05 2.93 18.49
C PRO A 176 -3.32 4.43 18.31
N LEU A 177 -3.49 4.86 17.05
CA LEU A 177 -3.97 6.20 16.74
C LEU A 177 -5.33 6.46 17.40
N ASN A 178 -5.52 7.67 17.93
CA ASN A 178 -6.80 8.12 18.44
C ASN A 178 -7.86 8.07 17.32
N ARG A 179 -9.01 7.47 17.59
CA ARG A 179 -10.10 7.30 16.62
C ARG A 179 -10.55 8.60 15.96
N SER A 180 -10.69 9.69 16.72
CA SER A 180 -11.10 10.99 16.17
C SER A 180 -10.07 11.55 15.18
N LEU A 181 -8.78 11.34 15.46
CA LEU A 181 -7.71 11.75 14.55
C LEU A 181 -7.64 10.85 13.31
N GLU A 182 -7.88 9.54 13.46
CA GLU A 182 -8.00 8.61 12.33
C GLU A 182 -9.18 8.98 11.41
N GLU A 183 -10.35 9.28 11.98
CA GLU A 183 -11.54 9.73 11.24
C GLU A 183 -11.31 11.07 10.53
N LYS A 184 -10.64 12.04 11.19
CA LYS A 184 -10.24 13.32 10.57
C LYS A 184 -9.34 13.07 9.37
N LEU A 185 -8.34 12.20 9.53
CA LEU A 185 -7.39 11.86 8.47
C LEU A 185 -8.08 11.17 7.28
N ASP A 186 -8.99 10.23 7.56
CA ASP A 186 -9.79 9.56 6.53
C ASP A 186 -10.63 10.54 5.73
N ASN A 187 -11.31 11.47 6.41
CA ASN A 187 -12.13 12.49 5.75
C ASN A 187 -11.29 13.40 4.86
N GLU A 188 -10.11 13.83 5.34
CA GLU A 188 -9.18 14.59 4.53
C GLU A 188 -8.77 13.78 3.29
N ILE A 189 -8.27 12.56 3.45
CA ILE A 189 -7.84 11.71 2.32
C ILE A 189 -8.98 11.52 1.30
N LEU A 190 -10.16 11.11 1.76
CA LEU A 190 -11.31 10.89 0.89
C LEU A 190 -11.70 12.16 0.14
N ARG A 191 -11.65 13.32 0.81
CA ARG A 191 -11.95 14.62 0.18
C ARG A 191 -11.03 14.89 -1.00
N GLY A 192 -9.73 14.71 -0.88
CA GLY A 192 -8.83 15.00 -2.02
C GLY A 192 -9.03 14.08 -3.20
N PHE A 193 -9.23 12.78 -2.95
CA PHE A 193 -9.54 11.84 -4.03
C PHE A 193 -10.91 12.08 -4.65
N SER A 194 -11.89 12.58 -3.88
CA SER A 194 -13.20 12.96 -4.42
C SER A 194 -13.16 14.26 -5.23
N LEU A 195 -12.37 15.26 -4.85
CA LEU A 195 -12.27 16.54 -5.57
C LEU A 195 -11.68 16.36 -6.98
N GLU A 196 -10.94 15.29 -7.20
CA GLU A 196 -10.42 14.94 -8.53
C GLU A 196 -11.47 14.33 -9.46
N GLU A 197 -12.45 13.59 -8.94
CA GLU A 197 -13.61 13.15 -9.75
C GLU A 197 -14.35 14.35 -10.38
N TRP A 198 -14.21 15.55 -9.81
CA TRP A 198 -14.86 16.79 -10.25
C TRP A 198 -13.98 17.69 -11.13
N ASN A 199 -12.66 17.41 -11.20
CA ASN A 199 -11.72 18.15 -12.04
C ASN A 199 -11.45 17.49 -13.39
N ILE A 200 -12.14 16.38 -13.71
CA ILE A 200 -12.24 15.86 -15.08
C ILE A 200 -13.31 16.69 -15.80
N ARG A 201 -12.89 17.83 -16.36
CA ARG A 201 -13.63 18.62 -17.37
C ARG A 201 -12.73 18.93 -18.54
#